data_AF-A0A2M7VH47-F1
#
_entry.id   AF-A0A2M7VH47-F1
#
_cell.length_a   1.000
_cell.length_b   1.000
_cell.length_c   1.000
_cell.angle_alpha   90.00
_cell.angle_beta   90.00
_cell.angle_gamma   90.00
#
_symmetry.space_group_name_H-M   'P 1'
#
loop_
_entity.id
_entity.type
_entity.pdbx_description
1 polymer ?
#
loop_
_entity_poly.entity_id
_entity_poly.type
_entity_poly.pdbx_seq_one_letter_code
_entity_poly.pdbx_strand_id
1 'polypeptide(L)'
;DSLLFQIKEKNAEGWYYENKYRDGMIYELPFFPFGFPIIPDSRGKIYEFKITSLKGDEYNSVAISNRWQNIAAKYKFNKNEILQSNNSFLQFSFKKFTSSFESIDVLFSSFVYLLPLLFYLMLLSPLGKYFEKPISFIGQKFSSFSESAFFKFLLPSSKASQRFSIVIFDVILLGAVLIDGLYLRLGNDFVYLLVPILWIFVQRYFRFTSRKTFIVGISMLLFPPVFLQFNLGQIAENMAVWAYLFLVAGTIQILLELKGSER
;
A
#
# COMPACT_ATOMS: atom_id res chain seq x y z
N ASP A 1 11.67 20.50 26.68
CA ASP A 1 12.74 21.46 26.32
C ASP A 1 12.30 22.29 25.10
N SER A 2 13.12 23.20 24.58
CA SER A 2 12.86 23.93 23.34
C SER A 2 14.12 23.97 22.48
N LEU A 3 13.94 23.70 21.19
CA LEU A 3 15.01 23.73 20.21
C LEU A 3 15.00 25.06 19.46
N LEU A 4 16.16 25.69 19.38
CA LEU A 4 16.42 26.82 18.51
C LEU A 4 16.98 26.31 17.18
N PHE A 5 16.24 26.53 16.10
CA PHE A 5 16.70 26.31 14.74
C PHE A 5 17.14 27.64 14.15
N GLN A 6 18.33 27.66 13.54
CA GLN A 6 18.89 28.83 12.86
C GLN A 6 19.44 28.40 11.50
N ILE A 7 19.32 29.27 10.48
CA ILE A 7 19.88 29.03 9.15
C ILE A 7 20.50 30.31 8.59
N LYS A 8 21.64 30.19 7.89
CA LYS A 8 22.32 31.29 7.21
C LYS A 8 23.04 30.83 5.97
N GLU A 9 23.32 31.76 5.05
CA GLU A 9 24.23 31.50 3.93
C GLU A 9 25.66 31.34 4.47
N LYS A 10 26.44 30.43 3.87
CA LYS A 10 27.82 30.18 4.26
C LYS A 10 28.62 31.49 4.18
N ASN A 11 29.39 31.79 5.23
CA ASN A 11 30.14 33.04 5.43
C ASN A 11 29.31 34.30 5.71
N ALA A 12 27.99 34.21 5.84
CA ALA A 12 27.20 35.36 6.30
C ALA A 12 27.49 35.66 7.77
N GLU A 13 27.60 36.96 8.10
CA GLU A 13 27.84 37.43 9.46
C GLU A 13 26.63 37.17 10.38
N GLY A 14 25.41 37.26 9.84
CA GLY A 14 24.16 37.08 10.57
C GLY A 14 23.38 35.82 10.21
N TRP A 15 22.46 35.44 11.10
CA TRP A 15 21.46 34.41 10.81
C TRP A 15 20.36 34.98 9.92
N TYR A 16 20.02 34.25 8.85
CA TYR A 16 18.92 34.63 7.95
C TYR A 16 17.57 34.45 8.65
N TYR A 17 17.42 33.36 9.39
CA TYR A 17 16.20 33.04 10.09
C TYR A 17 16.48 32.23 11.36
N GLU A 18 15.69 32.49 12.38
CA GLU A 18 15.71 31.80 13.66
C GLU A 18 14.29 31.48 14.12
N ASN A 19 14.07 30.28 14.63
CA ASN A 19 12.78 29.91 15.22
C ASN A 19 12.92 28.89 16.34
N LYS A 20 11.97 28.92 17.28
CA LYS A 20 11.93 28.03 18.44
C LYS A 20 10.84 26.98 18.28
N TYR A 21 11.19 25.73 18.54
CA TYR A 21 10.32 24.58 18.45
C TYR A 21 10.24 23.86 19.80
N ARG A 22 9.08 23.31 20.15
CA ARG A 22 8.95 22.43 21.32
C ARG A 22 9.44 21.03 20.95
N ASP A 23 10.31 20.47 21.77
CA ASP A 23 10.93 19.16 21.56
C ASP A 23 9.92 18.00 21.48
N GLY A 24 8.83 18.08 22.26
CA GLY A 24 7.78 17.05 22.28
C GLY A 24 7.10 16.78 20.94
N MET A 25 7.22 17.68 19.95
CA MET A 25 6.62 17.48 18.61
C MET A 25 7.51 16.69 17.64
N ILE A 26 8.73 16.35 18.04
CA ILE A 26 9.76 15.79 17.12
C ILE A 26 9.76 14.26 17.13
N TYR A 27 9.35 13.62 18.23
CA TYR A 27 9.52 12.17 18.42
C TYR A 27 8.55 11.29 17.62
N GLU A 28 7.45 11.84 17.12
CA GLU A 28 6.39 11.05 16.45
C GLU A 28 6.54 10.99 14.93
N LEU A 29 7.51 11.71 14.35
CA LEU A 29 7.64 11.85 12.90
C LEU A 29 9.00 11.33 12.42
N PRO A 30 9.06 10.58 11.30
CA PRO A 30 10.32 10.14 10.72
C PRO A 30 11.18 11.33 10.23
N PHE A 31 10.55 12.45 9.89
CA PHE A 31 11.21 13.72 9.59
C PHE A 31 10.42 14.87 10.21
N PHE A 32 11.09 15.69 11.03
CA PHE A 32 10.51 16.92 11.55
C PHE A 32 10.83 18.11 10.62
N PRO A 33 9.82 18.81 10.06
CA PRO A 33 10.06 19.92 9.16
C PRO A 33 10.40 21.20 9.94
N PHE A 34 11.66 21.63 9.85
CA PHE A 34 12.05 22.99 10.25
C PHE A 34 11.63 23.98 9.16
N GLY A 35 10.51 24.66 9.38
CA GLY A 35 10.02 25.69 8.47
C GLY A 35 10.87 26.96 8.56
N PHE A 36 11.17 27.57 7.41
CA PHE A 36 11.77 28.89 7.31
C PHE A 36 11.19 29.64 6.08
N PRO A 37 11.28 30.99 6.05
CA PRO A 37 10.81 31.80 4.92
C PRO A 37 11.51 31.43 3.61
N ILE A 38 10.89 31.79 2.48
CA ILE A 38 11.51 31.61 1.17
C ILE A 38 12.77 32.47 1.09
N ILE A 39 13.92 31.83 0.83
CA ILE A 39 15.18 32.53 0.58
C ILE A 39 15.28 32.84 -0.92
N PRO A 40 15.20 34.12 -1.33
CA PRO A 40 15.30 34.49 -2.75
C PRO A 40 16.70 34.17 -3.28
N ASP A 41 16.78 33.80 -4.56
CA ASP A 41 18.03 33.49 -5.27
C ASP A 41 18.93 32.47 -4.55
N SER A 42 18.31 31.51 -3.85
CA SER A 42 19.01 30.47 -3.08
C SER A 42 19.69 29.39 -3.93
N ARG A 43 19.43 29.36 -5.25
CA ARG A 43 19.96 28.34 -6.16
C ARG A 43 21.49 28.44 -6.25
N GLY A 44 22.17 27.33 -5.98
CA GLY A 44 23.64 27.23 -6.05
C GLY A 44 24.37 27.78 -4.83
N LYS A 45 23.65 28.33 -3.85
CA LYS A 45 24.22 28.82 -2.60
C LYS A 45 24.30 27.71 -1.56
N ILE A 46 25.31 27.80 -0.68
CA ILE A 46 25.51 26.86 0.41
C ILE A 46 24.96 27.50 1.68
N TYR A 47 24.15 26.75 2.42
CA TYR A 47 23.58 27.20 3.69
C TYR A 47 24.10 26.35 4.84
N GLU A 48 24.35 27.01 5.96
CA GLU A 48 24.67 26.40 7.23
C GLU A 48 23.45 26.54 8.13
N PHE A 49 23.08 25.47 8.83
CA PHE A 49 22.03 25.50 9.83
C PHE A 49 22.56 25.01 11.17
N LYS A 50 21.95 25.48 12.24
CA LYS A 50 22.28 25.11 13.62
C LYS A 50 21.00 24.76 14.36
N ILE A 51 21.06 23.67 15.10
CA ILE A 51 20.00 23.26 16.03
C ILE A 51 20.62 23.28 17.42
N THR A 52 19.99 23.99 18.36
CA THR A 52 20.49 24.13 19.73
C THR A 52 19.37 23.84 20.70
N SER A 53 19.59 22.92 21.64
CA SER A 53 18.71 22.73 22.78
C SER A 53 18.94 23.87 23.79
N LEU A 54 17.89 24.59 24.14
CA LEU A 54 17.99 25.78 25.00
C LEU A 54 18.14 25.45 26.48
N LYS A 55 17.66 24.29 26.92
CA LYS A 55 17.83 23.77 28.29
C LYS A 55 18.57 22.44 28.31
N GLY A 56 19.34 22.16 27.26
CA GLY A 56 20.06 20.91 27.13
C GLY A 56 21.26 20.85 28.06
N ASP A 57 21.57 19.64 28.49
CA ASP A 57 22.75 19.31 29.29
C ASP A 57 23.50 18.11 28.66
N GLU A 58 24.52 17.59 29.32
CA GLU A 58 25.31 16.46 28.83
C GLU A 58 24.47 15.17 28.64
N TYR A 59 23.36 15.04 29.36
CA TYR A 59 22.44 13.90 29.31
C TYR A 59 21.23 14.15 28.40
N ASN A 60 20.86 15.42 28.20
CA ASN A 60 19.69 15.89 27.46
C ASN A 60 20.13 16.79 26.31
N SER A 61 20.80 16.22 25.32
CA SER A 61 21.31 16.96 24.15
C SER A 61 20.58 16.58 22.86
N VAL A 62 20.67 17.45 21.85
CA VAL A 62 20.25 17.14 20.48
C VAL A 62 21.49 16.80 19.68
N ALA A 63 21.49 15.61 19.07
CA ALA A 63 22.55 15.17 18.19
C ALA A 63 21.99 14.82 16.81
N ILE A 64 22.74 15.17 15.77
CA ILE A 64 22.52 14.66 14.42
C ILE A 64 23.27 13.33 14.36
N SER A 65 22.57 12.22 14.09
CA SER A 65 23.25 10.94 13.97
C SER A 65 24.07 10.88 12.68
N ASN A 66 25.32 10.41 12.79
CA ASN A 66 26.25 10.26 11.68
C ASN A 66 26.11 8.91 10.95
N ARG A 67 25.27 8.00 11.47
CA ARG A 67 25.10 6.65 10.91
C ARG A 67 23.99 6.56 9.87
N TRP A 68 23.02 7.46 9.91
CA TRP A 68 21.84 7.46 9.04
C TRP A 68 21.57 8.88 8.56
N GLN A 69 21.07 9.05 7.33
CA GLN A 69 20.77 10.36 6.78
C GLN A 69 19.52 10.95 7.45
N ASN A 70 19.73 11.71 8.53
CA ASN A 70 18.65 12.29 9.33
C ASN A 70 18.23 13.71 8.87
N ILE A 71 18.80 14.16 7.75
CA ILE A 71 18.57 15.49 7.19
C ILE A 71 18.22 15.34 5.72
N ALA A 72 17.09 15.91 5.32
CA ALA A 72 16.65 15.97 3.94
C ALA A 72 16.27 17.41 3.58
N ALA A 73 16.91 17.96 2.54
CA ALA A 73 16.46 19.19 1.92
C ALA A 73 15.37 18.85 0.90
N LYS A 74 14.16 19.39 1.09
CA LYS A 74 13.05 19.21 0.15
C LYS A 74 12.64 20.55 -0.43
N TYR A 75 12.61 20.63 -1.75
CA TYR A 75 12.07 21.79 -2.45
C TYR A 75 10.55 21.75 -2.45
N LYS A 76 9.92 22.89 -2.16
CA LYS A 76 8.48 23.06 -2.24
C LYS A 76 8.18 24.01 -3.39
N PHE A 77 7.27 23.61 -4.28
CA PHE A 77 6.78 24.50 -5.31
C PHE A 77 5.89 25.59 -4.70
N ASN A 78 6.05 26.82 -5.17
CA ASN A 78 5.20 27.93 -4.79
C ASN A 78 3.79 27.74 -5.38
N LYS A 79 2.77 27.69 -4.51
CA LYS A 79 1.38 27.50 -4.95
C LYS A 79 0.93 28.61 -5.91
N ASN A 80 1.37 29.85 -5.67
CA ASN A 80 0.97 30.98 -6.49
C ASN A 80 1.54 30.86 -7.90
N GLU A 81 2.80 30.43 -8.06
CA GLU A 81 3.42 30.21 -9.37
C GLU A 81 2.76 29.07 -10.15
N ILE A 82 2.38 28.00 -9.45
CA ILE A 82 1.65 26.87 -10.06
C ILE A 82 0.28 27.34 -10.57
N LEU A 83 -0.45 28.13 -9.78
CA LEU A 83 -1.82 28.54 -10.08
C LEU A 83 -1.90 29.76 -11.02
N GLN A 84 -0.81 30.50 -11.20
CA GLN A 84 -0.76 31.68 -12.07
C GLN A 84 -0.98 31.36 -13.55
N SER A 85 -0.63 30.16 -14.01
CA SER A 85 -0.86 29.77 -15.41
C SER A 85 -1.26 28.31 -15.55
N ASN A 86 -2.19 28.03 -16.45
CA ASN A 86 -2.61 26.67 -16.79
C ASN A 86 -1.42 25.82 -17.27
N ASN A 87 -0.44 26.44 -17.96
CA ASN A 87 0.75 25.74 -18.44
C ASN A 87 1.66 25.31 -17.27
N SER A 88 1.90 26.21 -16.30
CA SER A 88 2.67 25.89 -15.07
C SER A 88 2.01 24.76 -14.28
N PHE A 89 0.67 24.80 -14.15
CA PHE A 89 -0.09 23.76 -13.48
C PHE A 89 0.01 22.40 -14.18
N LEU A 90 -0.13 22.37 -15.52
CA LEU A 90 -0.01 21.14 -16.30
C LEU A 90 1.41 20.57 -16.23
N GLN A 91 2.44 21.40 -16.34
CA GLN A 91 3.83 20.98 -16.20
C GLN A 91 4.10 20.42 -14.80
N PHE A 92 3.62 21.10 -13.75
CA PHE A 92 3.72 20.61 -12.38
C PHE A 92 3.01 19.27 -12.20
N SER A 93 1.77 19.15 -12.69
CA SER A 93 0.98 17.93 -12.59
C SER A 93 1.65 16.77 -13.32
N PHE A 94 2.15 17.00 -14.54
CA PHE A 94 2.86 16.00 -15.31
C PHE A 94 4.16 15.58 -14.63
N LYS A 95 4.97 16.55 -14.18
CA LYS A 95 6.23 16.27 -13.47
C LYS A 95 5.97 15.53 -12.16
N LYS A 96 4.91 15.88 -11.44
CA LYS A 96 4.51 15.20 -10.21
C LYS A 96 4.10 13.76 -10.51
N PHE A 97 3.25 13.56 -11.52
CA PHE A 97 2.84 12.24 -12.00
C PHE A 97 4.04 11.38 -12.42
N THR A 98 4.95 11.89 -13.24
CA THR A 98 6.16 11.16 -13.64
C THR A 98 7.08 10.86 -12.45
N SER A 99 7.28 11.83 -11.54
CA SER A 99 8.10 11.63 -10.33
C SER A 99 7.51 10.61 -9.37
N SER A 100 6.18 10.45 -9.37
CA SER A 100 5.51 9.43 -8.56
C SER A 100 5.90 8.01 -8.99
N PHE A 101 6.25 7.77 -10.26
CA PHE A 101 6.76 6.47 -10.71
C PHE A 101 8.21 6.18 -10.31
N GLU A 102 8.95 7.16 -9.76
CA GLU A 102 10.29 6.91 -9.22
C GLU A 102 10.23 6.23 -7.85
N SER A 103 9.09 6.31 -7.16
CA SER A 103 8.87 5.63 -5.88
C SER A 103 8.43 4.19 -6.11
N ILE A 104 9.20 3.24 -5.57
CA ILE A 104 8.87 1.82 -5.65
C ILE A 104 7.54 1.49 -4.98
N ASP A 105 7.20 2.20 -3.90
CA ASP A 105 5.94 2.02 -3.16
C ASP A 105 4.74 2.42 -4.03
N VAL A 106 4.87 3.54 -4.75
CA VAL A 106 3.80 4.01 -5.65
C VAL A 106 3.67 3.09 -6.85
N LEU A 107 4.78 2.63 -7.44
CA LEU A 107 4.77 1.66 -8.52
C LEU A 107 4.06 0.37 -8.10
N PHE A 108 4.46 -0.17 -6.95
CA PHE A 108 3.89 -1.40 -6.41
C PHE A 108 2.41 -1.23 -6.09
N SER A 109 2.04 -0.18 -5.34
CA SER A 109 0.65 0.12 -4.99
C SER A 109 -0.20 0.27 -6.26
N SER A 110 0.26 1.07 -7.22
CA SER A 110 -0.45 1.29 -8.49
C SER A 110 -0.64 -0.02 -9.26
N PHE A 111 0.36 -0.91 -9.27
CA PHE A 111 0.25 -2.22 -9.89
C PHE A 111 -0.85 -3.08 -9.25
N VAL A 112 -0.93 -3.12 -7.91
CA VAL A 112 -1.97 -3.86 -7.19
C VAL A 112 -3.37 -3.31 -7.51
N TYR A 113 -3.53 -1.99 -7.49
CA TYR A 113 -4.82 -1.35 -7.78
C TYR A 113 -5.23 -1.47 -9.25
N LEU A 114 -4.28 -1.44 -10.18
CA LEU A 114 -4.53 -1.58 -11.61
C LEU A 114 -4.63 -3.04 -12.08
N LEU A 115 -4.29 -4.01 -11.23
CA LEU A 115 -4.34 -5.44 -11.53
C LEU A 115 -5.67 -5.90 -12.16
N PRO A 116 -6.87 -5.50 -11.68
CA PRO A 116 -8.14 -5.91 -12.29
C PRO A 116 -8.28 -5.37 -13.72
N LEU A 117 -7.88 -4.12 -13.95
CA LEU A 117 -7.89 -3.49 -15.26
C LEU A 117 -6.88 -4.16 -16.19
N LEU A 118 -5.67 -4.48 -15.71
CA LEU A 118 -4.66 -5.19 -16.48
C LEU A 118 -5.15 -6.58 -16.88
N PHE A 119 -5.81 -7.32 -15.98
CA PHE A 119 -6.43 -8.60 -16.30
C PHE A 119 -7.55 -8.46 -17.34
N TYR A 120 -8.41 -7.44 -17.20
CA TYR A 120 -9.47 -7.15 -18.15
C TYR A 120 -8.92 -6.83 -19.55
N LEU A 121 -7.93 -5.92 -19.63
CA LEU A 121 -7.29 -5.55 -20.89
C LEU A 121 -6.54 -6.73 -21.53
N MET A 122 -5.86 -7.54 -20.71
CA MET A 122 -5.18 -8.76 -21.18
C MET A 122 -6.18 -9.75 -21.78
N LEU A 123 -7.37 -9.90 -21.18
CA LEU A 123 -8.43 -10.77 -21.67
C LEU A 123 -9.00 -10.30 -23.02
N LEU A 124 -9.20 -8.99 -23.18
CA LEU A 124 -9.67 -8.40 -24.44
C LEU A 124 -8.62 -8.47 -25.55
N SER A 125 -7.34 -8.47 -25.18
CA SER A 125 -6.25 -8.48 -26.15
C SER A 125 -6.09 -9.86 -26.83
N PRO A 126 -5.58 -9.91 -28.08
CA PRO A 126 -5.21 -11.18 -28.74
C PRO A 126 -4.18 -12.00 -27.95
N LEU A 127 -3.39 -11.33 -27.09
CA LEU A 127 -2.41 -11.95 -26.20
C LEU A 127 -3.08 -12.84 -25.15
N GLY A 128 -4.33 -12.58 -24.79
CA GLY A 128 -5.11 -13.42 -23.87
C GLY A 128 -5.12 -14.90 -24.30
N LYS A 129 -5.16 -15.17 -25.60
CA LYS A 129 -5.12 -16.54 -26.16
C LYS A 129 -3.82 -17.29 -25.86
N TYR A 130 -2.69 -16.58 -25.76
CA TYR A 130 -1.40 -17.19 -25.42
C TYR A 130 -1.30 -17.56 -23.94
N PHE A 131 -1.95 -16.80 -23.06
CA PHE A 131 -2.02 -17.10 -21.63
C PHE A 131 -2.98 -18.25 -21.28
N GLU A 132 -3.90 -18.62 -22.18
CA GLU A 132 -4.80 -19.76 -21.95
C GLU A 132 -4.05 -21.09 -21.80
N LYS A 133 -3.02 -21.30 -22.62
CA LYS A 133 -2.24 -22.55 -22.64
C LYS A 133 -1.50 -22.79 -21.31
N PRO A 134 -0.68 -21.86 -20.79
CA PRO A 134 0.01 -22.06 -19.52
C PRO A 134 -0.95 -22.16 -18.34
N ILE A 135 -2.07 -21.42 -18.31
CA ILE A 135 -3.06 -21.52 -17.22
C ILE A 135 -3.69 -22.92 -17.20
N SER A 136 -4.05 -23.46 -18.37
CA SER A 136 -4.59 -24.83 -18.45
C SER A 136 -3.54 -25.89 -18.12
N PHE A 137 -2.29 -25.69 -18.51
CA PHE A 137 -1.15 -26.56 -18.18
C PHE A 137 -0.82 -26.55 -16.68
N ILE A 138 -0.80 -25.38 -16.04
CA ILE A 138 -0.66 -25.24 -14.59
C ILE A 138 -1.82 -25.95 -13.90
N GLY A 139 -3.06 -25.79 -14.38
CA GLY A 139 -4.22 -26.51 -13.85
C GLY A 139 -4.05 -28.04 -13.91
N GLN A 140 -3.55 -28.58 -15.02
CA GLN A 140 -3.27 -30.02 -15.15
C GLN A 140 -2.11 -30.47 -14.24
N LYS A 141 -1.00 -29.73 -14.19
CA LYS A 141 0.15 -30.07 -13.33
C LYS A 141 -0.17 -29.92 -11.84
N PHE A 142 -1.08 -29.01 -11.49
CA PHE A 142 -1.57 -28.89 -10.13
C PHE A 142 -2.54 -30.02 -9.77
N SER A 143 -3.33 -30.52 -10.73
CA SER A 143 -4.17 -31.69 -10.51
C SER A 143 -3.35 -32.95 -10.22
N SER A 144 -2.16 -33.10 -10.81
CA SER A 144 -1.25 -34.18 -10.44
C SER A 144 -0.54 -33.92 -9.10
N PHE A 145 -0.25 -32.66 -8.75
CA PHE A 145 0.31 -32.30 -7.44
C PHE A 145 -0.69 -32.51 -6.28
N SER A 146 -1.99 -32.40 -6.56
CA SER A 146 -3.09 -32.71 -5.65
C SER A 146 -3.09 -34.18 -5.17
N GLU A 147 -2.35 -35.08 -5.83
CA GLU A 147 -2.24 -36.47 -5.38
C GLU A 147 -1.24 -36.70 -4.23
N SER A 148 -0.45 -35.67 -3.87
CA SER A 148 0.50 -35.74 -2.76
C SER A 148 -0.20 -35.99 -1.42
N ALA A 149 0.46 -36.72 -0.52
CA ALA A 149 -0.08 -37.08 0.79
C ALA A 149 -0.50 -35.86 1.64
N PHE A 150 0.19 -34.74 1.47
CA PHE A 150 -0.13 -33.47 2.11
C PHE A 150 -1.49 -32.91 1.67
N PHE A 151 -1.79 -32.94 0.37
CA PHE A 151 -3.09 -32.50 -0.14
C PHE A 151 -4.20 -33.50 0.16
N LYS A 152 -3.93 -34.81 0.21
CA LYS A 152 -4.92 -35.81 0.66
C LYS A 152 -5.28 -35.67 2.13
N PHE A 153 -4.33 -35.21 2.96
CA PHE A 153 -4.57 -34.88 4.37
C PHE A 153 -5.43 -33.62 4.53
N LEU A 154 -5.12 -32.56 3.76
CA LEU A 154 -5.90 -31.32 3.81
C LEU A 154 -7.26 -31.45 3.13
N LEU A 155 -7.37 -32.23 2.06
CA LEU A 155 -8.57 -32.39 1.23
C LEU A 155 -8.99 -33.88 1.16
N PRO A 156 -9.65 -34.39 2.21
CA PRO A 156 -10.06 -35.79 2.30
C PRO A 156 -11.01 -36.20 1.15
N SER A 157 -10.81 -37.43 0.63
CA SER A 157 -11.41 -37.94 -0.63
C SER A 157 -12.94 -38.09 -0.62
N SER A 158 -13.59 -38.22 0.54
CA SER A 158 -15.04 -38.42 0.57
C SER A 158 -15.80 -37.11 0.31
N LYS A 159 -16.84 -37.14 -0.54
CA LYS A 159 -17.63 -35.95 -0.91
C LYS A 159 -18.18 -35.17 0.29
N ALA A 160 -18.50 -35.86 1.40
CA ALA A 160 -18.95 -35.23 2.64
C ALA A 160 -17.80 -34.53 3.38
N SER A 161 -16.62 -35.14 3.43
CA SER A 161 -15.44 -34.59 4.09
C SER A 161 -14.79 -33.45 3.29
N GLN A 162 -14.88 -33.48 1.95
CA GLN A 162 -14.49 -32.35 1.09
C GLN A 162 -15.27 -31.08 1.43
N ARG A 163 -16.61 -31.16 1.55
CA ARG A 163 -17.43 -29.98 1.89
C ARG A 163 -17.06 -29.38 3.24
N PHE A 164 -16.73 -30.21 4.22
CA PHE A 164 -16.32 -29.75 5.54
C PHE A 164 -14.94 -29.10 5.53
N SER A 165 -13.96 -29.70 4.86
CA SER A 165 -12.60 -29.13 4.72
C SER A 165 -12.63 -27.75 4.03
N ILE A 166 -13.47 -27.58 3.02
CA ILE A 166 -13.66 -26.29 2.35
C ILE A 166 -14.15 -25.22 3.33
N VAL A 167 -15.22 -25.50 4.08
CA VAL A 167 -15.79 -24.52 5.00
C VAL A 167 -14.76 -24.14 6.06
N ILE A 168 -13.99 -25.12 6.55
CA ILE A 168 -12.87 -24.85 7.46
C ILE A 168 -11.83 -23.94 6.79
N PHE A 169 -11.42 -24.23 5.56
CA PHE A 169 -10.43 -23.41 4.86
C PHE A 169 -10.92 -21.98 4.63
N ASP A 170 -12.17 -21.81 4.17
CA ASP A 170 -12.79 -20.49 3.98
C ASP A 170 -12.86 -19.74 5.32
N VAL A 171 -13.24 -20.42 6.41
CA VAL A 171 -13.27 -19.82 7.76
C VAL A 171 -11.87 -19.45 8.25
N ILE A 172 -10.85 -20.28 8.01
CA ILE A 172 -9.46 -19.97 8.37
C ILE A 172 -8.96 -18.76 7.58
N LEU A 173 -9.21 -18.73 6.27
CA LEU A 173 -8.73 -17.65 5.40
C LEU A 173 -9.45 -16.33 5.71
N LEU A 174 -10.77 -16.36 5.93
CA LEU A 174 -11.52 -15.19 6.40
C LEU A 174 -11.09 -14.76 7.80
N GLY A 175 -10.83 -15.72 8.70
CA GLY A 175 -10.30 -15.46 10.02
C GLY A 175 -8.93 -14.77 9.96
N ALA A 176 -8.05 -15.22 9.07
CA ALA A 176 -6.75 -14.60 8.84
C ALA A 176 -6.88 -13.17 8.32
N VAL A 177 -7.80 -12.92 7.37
CA VAL A 177 -8.10 -11.56 6.88
C VAL A 177 -8.63 -10.66 8.00
N LEU A 178 -9.54 -11.16 8.84
CA LEU A 178 -10.09 -10.40 9.96
C LEU A 178 -9.03 -10.11 11.02
N ILE A 179 -8.19 -11.10 11.37
CA ILE A 179 -7.09 -10.91 12.32
C ILE A 179 -6.07 -9.91 11.77
N ASP A 180 -5.77 -9.97 10.48
CA ASP A 180 -4.86 -9.02 9.85
C ASP A 180 -5.43 -7.59 9.84
N GLY A 181 -6.68 -7.46 9.37
CA GLY A 181 -7.37 -6.17 9.32
C GLY A 181 -7.53 -5.51 10.69
N LEU A 182 -7.76 -6.30 11.75
CA LEU A 182 -7.98 -5.79 13.11
C LEU A 182 -6.70 -5.62 13.93
N TYR A 183 -5.76 -6.58 13.84
CA TYR A 183 -4.67 -6.72 14.81
C TYR A 183 -3.29 -6.66 14.19
N LEU A 184 -3.01 -7.51 13.20
CA LEU A 184 -1.61 -7.76 12.83
C LEU A 184 -0.98 -6.58 12.10
N ARG A 185 -1.79 -5.65 11.55
CA ARG A 185 -1.33 -4.46 10.81
C ARG A 185 -0.16 -4.85 9.91
N LEU A 186 -0.21 -6.02 9.28
CA LEU A 186 0.87 -6.46 8.42
C LEU A 186 0.74 -5.55 7.21
N GLY A 187 1.47 -4.43 7.23
CA GLY A 187 1.75 -3.61 6.04
C GLY A 187 2.62 -4.38 5.05
N ASN A 188 2.49 -5.70 5.04
CA ASN A 188 3.16 -6.59 4.13
C ASN A 188 2.23 -6.81 2.95
N ASP A 189 2.39 -5.94 1.99
CA ASP A 189 1.89 -6.00 0.62
C ASP A 189 1.82 -7.41 0.01
N PHE A 190 2.73 -8.30 0.38
CA PHE A 190 2.71 -9.69 -0.08
C PHE A 190 1.49 -10.47 0.42
N VAL A 191 1.04 -10.26 1.65
CA VAL A 191 -0.13 -10.95 2.22
C VAL A 191 -1.40 -10.56 1.48
N TYR A 192 -1.55 -9.26 1.18
CA TYR A 192 -2.67 -8.72 0.40
C TYR A 192 -2.75 -9.31 -1.02
N LEU A 193 -1.63 -9.75 -1.60
CA LEU A 193 -1.65 -10.44 -2.89
C LEU A 193 -1.85 -11.95 -2.75
N LEU A 194 -1.19 -12.59 -1.80
CA LEU A 194 -1.21 -14.04 -1.64
C LEU A 194 -2.61 -14.55 -1.27
N VAL A 195 -3.29 -13.88 -0.35
CA VAL A 195 -4.57 -14.34 0.19
C VAL A 195 -5.69 -14.34 -0.87
N PRO A 196 -5.92 -13.28 -1.67
CA PRO A 196 -6.91 -13.31 -2.75
C PRO A 196 -6.57 -14.34 -3.83
N ILE A 197 -5.29 -14.54 -4.14
CA ILE A 197 -4.85 -15.57 -5.10
C ILE A 197 -5.23 -16.97 -4.58
N LEU A 198 -4.88 -17.29 -3.33
CA LEU A 198 -5.25 -18.56 -2.69
C LEU A 198 -6.77 -18.74 -2.64
N TRP A 199 -7.51 -17.67 -2.32
CA TRP A 199 -8.97 -17.69 -2.34
C TRP A 199 -9.53 -18.06 -3.72
N ILE A 200 -9.08 -17.39 -4.79
CA ILE A 200 -9.52 -17.69 -6.16
C ILE A 200 -9.19 -19.15 -6.53
N PHE A 201 -7.99 -19.63 -6.17
CA PHE A 201 -7.58 -21.01 -6.44
C PHE A 201 -8.49 -22.01 -5.73
N VAL A 202 -8.78 -21.82 -4.45
CA VAL A 202 -9.66 -22.72 -3.68
C VAL A 202 -11.07 -22.68 -4.23
N GLN A 203 -11.65 -21.50 -4.42
CA GLN A 203 -13.01 -21.37 -4.96
C GLN A 203 -13.13 -22.03 -6.34
N ARG A 204 -12.11 -21.89 -7.20
CA ARG A 204 -12.06 -22.54 -8.52
C ARG A 204 -11.91 -24.05 -8.43
N TYR A 205 -11.00 -24.56 -7.59
CA TYR A 205 -10.77 -25.99 -7.42
C TYR A 205 -12.07 -26.71 -7.01
N PHE A 206 -12.85 -26.08 -6.14
CA PHE A 206 -14.13 -26.62 -5.67
C PHE A 206 -15.35 -26.23 -6.50
N ARG A 207 -15.15 -25.53 -7.64
CA ARG A 207 -16.22 -25.10 -8.55
C ARG A 207 -17.32 -24.28 -7.86
N PHE A 208 -16.95 -23.42 -6.91
CA PHE A 208 -17.90 -22.49 -6.32
C PHE A 208 -18.22 -21.34 -7.26
N THR A 209 -19.40 -20.75 -7.06
CA THR A 209 -19.85 -19.58 -7.79
C THR A 209 -19.24 -18.31 -7.20
N SER A 210 -18.87 -17.39 -8.09
CA SER A 210 -18.34 -16.05 -7.81
C SER A 210 -19.23 -15.24 -6.85
N ARG A 211 -20.53 -15.58 -6.80
CA ARG A 211 -21.51 -15.02 -5.84
C ARG A 211 -21.02 -15.04 -4.40
N LYS A 212 -20.38 -16.13 -3.95
CA LYS A 212 -19.87 -16.22 -2.57
C LYS A 212 -18.79 -15.18 -2.29
N THR A 213 -17.83 -15.05 -3.21
CA THR A 213 -16.74 -14.09 -3.13
C THR A 213 -17.25 -12.65 -3.12
N PHE A 214 -18.28 -12.33 -3.92
CA PHE A 214 -18.95 -11.03 -3.88
C PHE A 214 -19.68 -10.77 -2.56
N ILE A 215 -20.39 -11.77 -2.02
CA ILE A 215 -21.04 -11.64 -0.71
C ILE A 215 -20.02 -11.33 0.39
N VAL A 216 -18.88 -12.01 0.39
CA VAL A 216 -17.77 -11.73 1.32
C VAL A 216 -17.27 -10.30 1.15
N GLY A 217 -16.94 -9.88 -0.07
CA GLY A 217 -16.43 -8.53 -0.34
C GLY A 217 -17.42 -7.43 0.06
N ILE A 218 -18.70 -7.58 -0.28
CA ILE A 218 -19.76 -6.62 0.09
C ILE A 218 -19.97 -6.59 1.61
N SER A 219 -19.97 -7.75 2.27
CA SER A 219 -20.08 -7.82 3.74
C SER A 219 -18.91 -7.12 4.42
N MET A 220 -17.71 -7.25 3.84
CA MET A 220 -16.52 -6.55 4.36
C MET A 220 -16.62 -5.02 4.21
N LEU A 221 -17.30 -4.53 3.19
CA LEU A 221 -17.51 -3.10 2.92
C LEU A 221 -18.40 -2.42 3.99
N LEU A 222 -19.11 -3.20 4.81
CA LEU A 222 -19.90 -2.66 5.93
C LEU A 222 -19.04 -2.28 7.14
N PHE A 223 -17.82 -2.81 7.26
CA PHE A 223 -16.95 -2.56 8.42
C PHE A 223 -16.31 -1.15 8.45
N PRO A 224 -15.78 -0.58 7.35
CA PRO A 224 -15.10 0.71 7.40
C PRO A 224 -15.95 1.84 8.00
N PRO A 225 -17.24 2.04 7.62
CA PRO A 225 -18.07 3.06 8.25
C PRO A 225 -18.24 2.87 9.76
N VAL A 226 -18.35 1.62 10.22
CA VAL A 226 -18.46 1.30 11.66
C VAL A 226 -17.17 1.68 12.37
N PHE A 227 -16.00 1.29 11.85
CA PHE A 227 -14.72 1.61 12.48
C PHE A 227 -14.40 3.12 12.47
N LEU A 228 -14.81 3.85 11.44
CA LEU A 228 -14.69 5.30 11.39
C LEU A 228 -15.48 6.00 12.52
N GLN A 229 -16.66 5.48 12.90
CA GLN A 229 -17.44 6.03 14.02
C GLN A 229 -16.69 5.89 15.37
N PHE A 230 -15.80 4.92 15.50
CA PHE A 230 -14.99 4.70 16.71
C PHE A 230 -13.60 5.36 16.65
N ASN A 231 -13.34 6.26 15.69
CA ASN A 231 -12.02 6.85 15.44
C ASN A 231 -10.91 5.82 15.14
N LEU A 232 -11.26 4.64 14.65
CA LEU A 232 -10.31 3.59 14.27
C LEU A 232 -9.98 3.66 12.78
N GLY A 233 -9.48 4.83 12.34
CA GLY A 233 -9.26 5.14 10.91
C GLY A 233 -8.37 4.12 10.18
N GLN A 234 -7.27 3.69 10.80
CA GLN A 234 -6.35 2.72 10.20
C GLN A 234 -6.99 1.33 9.99
N ILE A 235 -7.82 0.87 10.93
CA ILE A 235 -8.53 -0.41 10.80
C ILE A 235 -9.59 -0.30 9.70
N ALA A 236 -10.28 0.85 9.62
CA ALA A 236 -11.25 1.12 8.57
C ALA A 236 -10.60 1.06 7.17
N GLU A 237 -9.42 1.66 7.01
CA GLU A 237 -8.65 1.62 5.76
C GLU A 237 -8.26 0.18 5.39
N ASN A 238 -7.70 -0.59 6.32
CA ASN A 238 -7.31 -1.99 6.05
C ASN A 238 -8.51 -2.86 5.64
N MET A 239 -9.65 -2.70 6.32
CA MET A 239 -10.88 -3.44 5.99
C MET A 239 -11.43 -3.04 4.62
N ALA A 240 -11.29 -1.77 4.24
CA ALA A 240 -11.67 -1.30 2.90
C ALA A 240 -10.77 -1.92 1.81
N VAL A 241 -9.46 -2.04 2.06
CA VAL A 241 -8.51 -2.72 1.16
C VAL A 241 -8.91 -4.19 0.99
N TRP A 242 -9.17 -4.93 2.07
CA TRP A 242 -9.61 -6.32 2.00
C TRP A 242 -10.94 -6.47 1.24
N ALA A 243 -11.92 -5.60 1.51
CA ALA A 243 -13.19 -5.59 0.78
C ALA A 243 -12.95 -5.41 -0.73
N TYR A 244 -12.10 -4.45 -1.11
CA TYR A 244 -11.72 -4.22 -2.51
C TYR A 244 -11.07 -5.46 -3.14
N LEU A 245 -10.10 -6.08 -2.46
CA LEU A 245 -9.39 -7.25 -2.97
C LEU A 245 -10.34 -8.44 -3.19
N PHE A 246 -11.32 -8.67 -2.31
CA PHE A 246 -12.33 -9.72 -2.53
C PHE A 246 -13.27 -9.40 -3.70
N LEU A 247 -13.66 -8.14 -3.91
CA LEU A 247 -14.45 -7.75 -5.08
C LEU A 247 -13.67 -7.97 -6.40
N VAL A 248 -12.36 -7.67 -6.39
CA VAL A 248 -11.46 -7.97 -7.50
C VAL A 248 -11.39 -9.49 -7.72
N ALA A 249 -11.19 -10.27 -6.66
CA ALA A 249 -11.16 -11.72 -6.75
C ALA A 249 -12.47 -12.30 -7.31
N GLY A 250 -13.62 -11.78 -6.87
CA GLY A 250 -14.94 -12.15 -7.39
C GLY A 250 -15.09 -11.82 -8.88
N THR A 251 -14.54 -10.69 -9.31
CA THR A 251 -14.52 -10.26 -10.72
C THR A 251 -13.62 -11.18 -11.57
N ILE A 252 -12.46 -11.59 -11.07
CA ILE A 252 -11.61 -12.57 -11.76
C ILE A 252 -12.35 -13.91 -11.84
N GLN A 253 -13.00 -14.34 -10.76
CA GLN A 253 -13.70 -15.62 -10.69
C GLN A 253 -14.89 -15.67 -11.67
N ILE A 254 -15.72 -14.63 -11.76
CA ILE A 254 -16.84 -14.60 -12.71
C ILE A 254 -16.36 -14.65 -14.17
N LEU A 255 -15.24 -13.99 -14.49
CA LEU A 255 -14.63 -14.07 -15.82
C LEU A 255 -14.17 -15.50 -16.15
N LEU A 256 -13.61 -16.20 -15.16
CA LEU A 256 -13.21 -17.61 -15.30
C LEU A 256 -14.43 -18.54 -15.44
N GLU A 257 -15.53 -18.26 -14.76
CA GLU A 257 -16.79 -19.02 -14.84
C GLU A 257 -17.47 -18.87 -16.19
N LEU A 258 -17.62 -17.64 -16.70
CA LEU A 258 -18.21 -17.36 -18.00
C LEU A 258 -17.47 -18.11 -19.12
N LYS A 259 -16.14 -18.07 -19.09
CA LYS A 259 -15.28 -18.77 -20.06
C LYS A 259 -15.36 -20.29 -19.96
N GLY A 260 -15.63 -20.82 -18.76
CA GLY A 260 -15.84 -22.26 -18.57
C GLY A 260 -17.17 -22.76 -19.13
N SER A 261 -18.17 -21.89 -19.27
CA SER A 261 -19.51 -22.24 -19.79
C SER A 261 -19.62 -22.26 -21.32
N GLU A 262 -18.68 -21.64 -22.03
CA GLU A 262 -18.62 -21.62 -23.51
C GLU A 262 -17.93 -22.85 -24.12
N ARG A 263 -17.38 -23.76 -23.31
CA ARG A 263 -16.78 -25.04 -23.72
C ARG A 263 -17.69 -26.21 -23.43
#